data_AF-A0A0C2VV19-F1
#
_entry.id   AF-A0A0C2VV19-F1
#
_cell.length_a   1.000
_cell.length_b   1.000
_cell.length_c   1.000
_cell.angle_alpha   90.00
_cell.angle_beta   90.00
_cell.angle_gamma   90.00
#
_symmetry.space_group_name_H-M   'P 1'
#
loop_
_entity.id
_entity.type
_entity.pdbx_description
1 polymer ?
#
loop_
_entity_poly.entity_id
_entity_poly.type
_entity_poly.pdbx_seq_one_letter_code
_entity_poly.pdbx_strand_id
1 'polypeptide(L)'
;MNKIKILLTAITLVAIEVLMGLPLHHEDEDLIKIWQQRGFDIQKLYCLNDILLKPQYQSNAFAKELLTTAHDWIANFKIYTHFALRTLETSNRPFWLDSGYQPIEKSLASHEETKCCWIKEV
;
A
#
# COMPACT_ATOMS: atom_id res chain seq x y z
N MET A 1 17.30 13.74 12.36
CA MET A 1 16.08 13.31 13.09
C MET A 1 14.86 13.78 12.33
N ASN A 2 14.32 12.96 11.41
CA ASN A 2 13.13 13.32 10.64
C ASN A 2 11.98 12.37 10.94
N LYS A 3 10.82 12.97 11.14
CA LYS A 3 9.65 12.46 11.86
C LYS A 3 8.90 11.46 10.99
N ILE A 4 8.86 10.19 11.42
CA ILE A 4 7.83 9.23 10.98
C ILE A 4 6.48 9.81 11.44
N LYS A 5 5.60 10.16 10.51
CA LYS A 5 4.22 10.54 10.81
C LYS A 5 3.33 9.34 10.51
N ILE A 6 3.01 8.60 11.56
CA ILE A 6 2.01 7.53 11.53
C ILE A 6 0.63 8.22 11.49
N LEU A 7 -0.19 7.90 10.50
CA LEU A 7 -1.61 8.27 10.51
C LEU A 7 -2.34 7.28 11.43
N LEU A 8 -2.60 7.70 12.68
CA LEU A 8 -3.36 6.95 13.68
C LEU A 8 -4.78 7.50 13.75
N THR A 9 -5.73 6.82 13.13
CA THR A 9 -7.16 7.09 13.37
C THR A 9 -7.57 6.35 14.63
N ALA A 10 -7.54 7.03 15.77
CA ALA A 10 -7.86 6.47 17.08
C ALA A 10 -9.34 6.71 17.43
N ILE A 11 -10.18 5.69 17.27
CA ILE A 11 -11.46 5.60 17.97
C ILE A 11 -11.21 4.63 19.15
N THR A 12 -11.03 5.19 20.35
CA THR A 12 -11.09 4.53 21.68
C THR A 12 -10.68 3.05 21.79
N LEU A 13 -9.48 2.83 22.38
CA LEU A 13 -8.93 1.56 22.90
C LEU A 13 -8.88 0.36 21.93
N VAL A 14 -7.66 -0.15 21.73
CA VAL A 14 -7.26 -1.26 20.84
C VAL A 14 -7.07 -0.77 19.40
N ALA A 15 -5.81 -0.64 18.93
CA ALA A 15 -5.50 -0.29 17.54
C ALA A 15 -6.38 -1.08 16.55
N ILE A 16 -7.16 -0.36 15.74
CA ILE A 16 -8.28 -0.91 14.96
C ILE A 16 -7.82 -1.27 13.53
N GLU A 17 -6.97 -0.45 12.92
CA GLU A 17 -6.25 -0.77 11.68
C GLU A 17 -4.86 -0.14 11.67
N VAL A 18 -3.90 -0.80 11.03
CA VAL A 18 -2.60 -0.20 10.72
C VAL A 18 -2.40 -0.26 9.21
N LEU A 19 -2.36 0.91 8.59
CA LEU A 19 -1.80 1.10 7.26
C LEU A 19 -0.32 1.43 7.43
N MET A 20 0.55 0.51 7.04
CA MET A 20 1.99 0.75 7.06
C MET A 20 2.47 1.07 5.66
N GLY A 21 2.93 2.30 5.45
CA GLY A 21 3.47 2.73 4.18
C GLY A 21 4.47 3.86 4.33
N LEU A 22 5.35 3.97 3.35
CA LEU A 22 6.38 5.00 3.26
C LEU A 22 6.50 5.47 1.80
N PRO A 23 7.05 6.68 1.57
CA PRO A 23 7.54 7.04 0.25
C PRO A 23 8.51 5.98 -0.26
N LEU A 24 8.37 5.55 -1.51
CA LEU A 24 9.07 4.38 -2.02
C LEU A 24 10.60 4.50 -1.93
N HIS A 25 11.15 5.70 -2.07
CA HIS A 25 12.60 5.96 -1.93
C HIS A 25 13.16 5.75 -0.51
N HIS A 26 12.32 5.42 0.47
CA HIS A 26 12.70 5.03 1.83
C HIS A 26 12.47 3.53 2.12
N GLU A 27 12.02 2.75 1.14
CA GLU A 27 11.81 1.31 1.24
C GLU A 27 13.11 0.52 0.96
N ASP A 28 13.03 -0.81 1.04
CA ASP A 28 14.12 -1.72 0.71
C ASP A 28 14.71 -1.46 -0.69
N GLU A 29 16.04 -1.48 -0.80
CA GLU A 29 16.75 -1.20 -2.05
C GLU A 29 16.30 -2.09 -3.21
N ASP A 30 15.98 -3.35 -2.92
CA ASP A 30 15.54 -4.30 -3.95
C ASP A 30 14.15 -3.94 -4.48
N LEU A 31 13.26 -3.45 -3.61
CA LEU A 31 11.95 -2.94 -4.03
C LEU A 31 12.14 -1.69 -4.89
N ILE A 32 12.98 -0.75 -4.46
CA ILE A 32 13.31 0.46 -5.22
C ILE A 32 13.80 0.10 -6.62
N LYS A 33 14.73 -0.85 -6.74
CA LYS A 33 15.28 -1.30 -8.04
C LYS A 33 14.20 -1.85 -8.96
N ILE A 34 13.27 -2.67 -8.45
CA ILE A 34 12.16 -3.23 -9.24
C ILE A 34 11.33 -2.10 -9.86
N TRP A 35 10.90 -1.13 -9.06
CA TRP A 35 10.07 -0.02 -9.56
C TRP A 35 10.82 0.92 -10.51
N GLN A 36 12.11 1.16 -10.27
CA GLN A 36 12.95 1.93 -11.19
C GLN A 36 13.10 1.24 -12.55
N GLN A 37 13.31 -0.08 -12.57
CA GLN A 37 13.41 -0.86 -13.81
C GLN A 37 12.12 -0.83 -14.64
N ARG A 38 10.98 -0.63 -13.97
CA ARG A 38 9.67 -0.46 -14.61
C ARG A 38 9.41 0.97 -15.13
N GLY A 39 10.34 1.90 -14.92
CA GLY A 39 10.27 3.27 -15.42
C GLY A 39 9.57 4.26 -14.49
N PHE A 40 9.31 3.89 -13.23
CA PHE A 40 8.68 4.78 -12.27
C PHE A 40 9.69 5.70 -11.58
N ASP A 41 9.31 6.97 -11.39
CA ASP A 41 10.07 7.91 -10.56
C ASP A 41 9.78 7.63 -9.07
N ILE A 42 10.74 7.01 -8.39
CA ILE A 42 10.63 6.60 -6.99
C ILE A 42 10.36 7.76 -6.02
N GLN A 43 10.67 9.01 -6.39
CA GLN A 43 10.37 10.17 -5.56
C GLN A 43 8.87 10.54 -5.61
N LYS A 44 8.16 10.03 -6.63
CA LYS A 44 6.75 10.30 -6.90
C LYS A 44 5.85 9.12 -6.53
N LEU A 45 6.39 8.06 -5.93
CA LEU A 45 5.65 6.87 -5.50
C LEU A 45 5.53 6.82 -3.97
N TYR A 46 4.32 6.55 -3.50
CA TYR A 46 4.06 6.17 -2.12
C TYR A 46 3.65 4.70 -2.07
N CYS A 47 4.29 3.90 -1.21
CA CYS A 47 4.06 2.46 -1.13
C CYS A 47 3.41 2.08 0.20
N LEU A 48 2.30 1.37 0.13
CA LEU A 48 1.62 0.76 1.26
C LEU A 48 1.99 -0.73 1.29
N ASN A 49 2.66 -1.17 2.37
CA ASN A 49 3.25 -2.51 2.47
C ASN A 49 2.28 -3.57 2.98
N ASP A 50 1.40 -3.24 3.92
CA ASP A 50 0.45 -4.18 4.51
C ASP A 50 -0.82 -3.44 5.00
N ILE A 51 -1.96 -4.13 4.89
CA ILE A 51 -3.24 -3.73 5.47
C ILE A 51 -3.63 -4.79 6.49
N LEU A 52 -3.53 -4.47 7.78
CA LEU A 52 -3.90 -5.39 8.84
C LEU A 52 -5.30 -5.07 9.34
N LEU A 53 -6.24 -5.98 9.07
CA LEU A 53 -7.63 -5.92 9.52
C LEU A 53 -7.93 -7.06 10.49
N LYS A 54 -8.62 -6.75 11.59
CA LYS A 54 -9.14 -7.81 12.47
C LYS A 54 -10.20 -8.65 11.73
N PRO A 55 -10.33 -9.96 12.03
CA PRO A 55 -11.29 -10.85 11.39
C PRO A 55 -12.72 -10.31 11.31
N GLN A 56 -13.20 -9.71 12.40
CA GLN A 56 -14.54 -9.11 12.50
C GLN A 56 -14.77 -7.89 11.58
N TYR A 57 -13.72 -7.31 11.01
CA TYR A 57 -13.75 -6.15 10.12
C TYR A 57 -13.22 -6.47 8.71
N GLN A 58 -13.00 -7.75 8.40
CA GLN A 58 -12.57 -8.20 7.06
C GLN A 58 -13.64 -8.03 5.97
N SER A 59 -14.74 -7.32 6.24
CA SER A 59 -15.68 -6.97 5.18
C SER A 59 -14.97 -6.13 4.11
N ASN A 60 -15.17 -6.47 2.84
CA ASN A 60 -14.55 -5.77 1.71
C ASN A 60 -14.93 -4.28 1.68
N ALA A 61 -16.09 -3.89 2.21
CA ALA A 61 -16.56 -2.50 2.22
C ALA A 61 -15.66 -1.60 3.09
N PHE A 62 -15.32 -2.06 4.28
CA PHE A 62 -14.51 -1.30 5.22
C PHE A 62 -13.04 -1.21 4.73
N ALA A 63 -12.47 -2.32 4.28
CA ALA A 63 -11.13 -2.34 3.69
C ALA A 63 -11.00 -1.38 2.49
N LYS A 64 -12.08 -1.27 1.69
CA LYS A 64 -12.17 -0.33 0.57
C LYS A 64 -12.22 1.12 1.00
N GLU A 65 -12.99 1.44 2.04
CA GLU A 65 -13.07 2.81 2.59
C GLU A 65 -11.71 3.27 3.13
N LEU A 66 -11.01 2.39 3.86
CA LEU A 66 -9.68 2.66 4.39
C LEU A 66 -8.67 2.93 3.26
N LEU A 67 -8.65 2.08 2.23
CA LEU A 67 -7.75 2.24 1.08
C LEU A 67 -8.05 3.52 0.29
N THR A 68 -9.33 3.86 0.14
CA THR A 68 -9.76 5.10 -0.53
C THR A 68 -9.31 6.33 0.25
N THR A 69 -9.53 6.34 1.56
CA THR A 69 -9.09 7.42 2.46
C THR A 69 -7.57 7.61 2.41
N ALA A 70 -6.80 6.51 2.37
CA ALA A 70 -5.35 6.57 2.26
C ALA A 70 -4.92 7.15 0.90
N HIS A 71 -5.54 6.71 -0.19
CA HIS A 71 -5.27 7.23 -1.54
C HIS A 71 -5.53 8.74 -1.63
N ASP A 72 -6.70 9.20 -1.19
CA ASP A 72 -7.07 10.62 -1.16
C ASP A 72 -6.11 11.44 -0.30
N TRP A 73 -5.69 10.90 0.85
CA TRP A 73 -4.72 11.57 1.72
C TRP A 73 -3.36 11.73 1.02
N ILE A 74 -2.87 10.71 0.32
CA ILE A 74 -1.63 10.78 -0.45
C ILE A 74 -1.76 11.77 -1.63
N ALA A 75 -2.92 11.81 -2.30
CA ALA A 75 -3.21 12.75 -3.38
C ALA A 75 -3.08 14.22 -2.96
N ASN A 76 -3.54 14.52 -1.74
CA ASN A 76 -3.49 15.87 -1.20
C ASN A 76 -2.07 16.44 -1.03
N PHE A 77 -1.03 15.60 -0.99
CA PHE A 77 0.36 16.09 -0.96
C PHE A 77 0.82 16.67 -2.29
N LYS A 78 0.19 16.32 -3.43
CA LYS A 78 0.51 16.80 -4.79
C LYS A 78 1.95 16.56 -5.27
N ILE A 79 2.76 15.86 -4.48
CA ILE A 79 4.13 15.47 -4.83
C ILE A 79 4.19 14.04 -5.37
N TYR A 80 3.22 13.20 -5.04
CA TYR A 80 3.11 11.83 -5.51
C TYR A 80 2.20 11.77 -6.73
N THR A 81 2.58 10.95 -7.70
CA THR A 81 1.78 10.67 -8.91
C THR A 81 1.16 9.28 -8.88
N HIS A 82 1.68 8.41 -8.00
CA HIS A 82 1.29 7.02 -7.93
C HIS A 82 1.24 6.53 -6.48
N PHE A 83 0.27 5.67 -6.22
CA PHE A 83 0.07 4.97 -4.97
C PHE A 83 0.21 3.47 -5.23
N ALA A 84 1.27 2.89 -4.69
CA ALA A 84 1.55 1.46 -4.76
C ALA A 84 1.01 0.74 -3.53
N LEU A 85 0.53 -0.48 -3.74
CA LEU A 85 0.06 -1.38 -2.71
C LEU A 85 0.79 -2.72 -2.87
N ARG A 86 1.37 -3.23 -1.78
CA ARG A 86 1.92 -4.58 -1.71
C ARG A 86 1.00 -5.43 -0.85
N THR A 87 0.72 -6.63 -1.33
CA THR A 87 -0.14 -7.59 -0.61
C THR A 87 0.46 -8.98 -0.70
N LEU A 88 0.10 -9.86 0.22
CA LEU A 88 0.32 -11.28 0.04
C LEU A 88 -0.49 -11.79 -1.16
N GLU A 89 0.04 -12.80 -1.85
CA GLU A 89 -0.73 -13.53 -2.86
C GLU A 89 -1.88 -14.28 -2.18
N THR A 90 -3.09 -14.11 -2.70
CA THR A 90 -4.28 -14.78 -2.18
C THR A 90 -4.99 -15.52 -3.30
N SER A 91 -5.64 -16.64 -2.98
CA SER A 91 -6.44 -17.43 -3.93
C SER A 91 -7.74 -16.74 -4.35
N ASN A 92 -8.22 -15.77 -3.58
CA ASN A 92 -9.42 -15.00 -3.87
C ASN A 92 -9.11 -13.78 -4.73
N ARG A 93 -10.04 -13.39 -5.60
CA ARG A 93 -9.93 -12.11 -6.33
C ARG A 93 -10.01 -10.97 -5.31
N PRO A 94 -8.95 -10.15 -5.17
CA PRO A 94 -8.96 -9.11 -4.16
C PRO A 94 -9.78 -7.88 -4.58
N PHE A 95 -10.38 -7.20 -3.61
CA PHE A 95 -11.30 -6.08 -3.86
C PHE A 95 -10.61 -4.84 -4.47
N TRP A 96 -9.31 -4.65 -4.28
CA TRP A 96 -8.60 -3.47 -4.80
C TRP A 96 -8.50 -3.46 -6.32
N LEU A 97 -8.65 -4.61 -6.99
CA LEU A 97 -8.80 -4.68 -8.45
C LEU A 97 -9.99 -3.87 -8.94
N ASP A 98 -11.10 -3.90 -8.20
CA ASP A 98 -12.32 -3.16 -8.54
C ASP A 98 -12.21 -1.67 -8.18
N SER A 99 -11.11 -1.27 -7.51
CA SER A 99 -10.78 0.10 -7.15
C SER A 99 -9.81 0.77 -8.13
N GLY A 100 -9.54 0.12 -9.27
CA GLY A 100 -8.70 0.65 -10.36
C GLY A 100 -7.21 0.38 -10.21
N TYR A 101 -6.81 -0.48 -9.28
CA TYR A 101 -5.42 -0.89 -9.14
C TYR A 101 -5.02 -1.84 -10.28
N GLN A 102 -3.86 -1.60 -10.86
CA GLN A 102 -3.27 -2.45 -11.90
C GLN A 102 -2.12 -3.27 -11.31
N PRO A 103 -1.99 -4.56 -11.68
CA PRO A 103 -0.84 -5.36 -11.28
C PRO A 103 0.42 -4.88 -12.02
N ILE A 104 1.51 -4.71 -11.29
CA ILE A 104 2.81 -4.35 -11.86
C ILE A 104 3.72 -5.58 -11.92
N GLU A 105 3.77 -6.34 -10.83
CA GLU A 105 4.67 -7.48 -10.72
C GLU A 105 4.25 -8.40 -9.56
N LYS A 106 4.47 -9.71 -9.72
CA LYS A 106 4.62 -10.61 -8.57
C LYS A 106 6.08 -10.46 -8.12
N SER A 107 6.31 -9.68 -7.07
CA SER A 107 7.66 -9.43 -6.57
C SER A 107 8.12 -10.66 -5.78
N LEU A 108 9.38 -11.03 -6.04
CA LEU A 108 10.12 -12.17 -5.50
C LEU A 108 9.73 -12.52 -4.06
N ALA A 109 9.29 -13.77 -3.90
CA ALA A 109 9.09 -14.40 -2.61
C ALA A 109 10.40 -14.35 -1.81
N SER A 110 10.37 -13.80 -0.59
CA SER A 110 11.22 -14.40 0.44
C SER A 110 10.70 -15.82 0.67
N HIS A 111 11.55 -16.75 1.12
CA HIS A 111 11.31 -18.20 1.11
C HIS A 111 10.02 -18.72 1.78
N GLU A 112 9.15 -17.86 2.33
CA GLU A 112 7.89 -18.22 2.98
C GLU A 112 6.63 -17.56 2.38
N GLU A 113 6.70 -16.41 1.67
CA GLU A 113 5.51 -15.68 1.22
C GLU A 113 5.70 -14.91 -0.10
N THR A 114 4.84 -15.17 -1.11
CA THR A 114 4.84 -14.42 -2.38
C THR A 114 4.05 -13.11 -2.22
N LYS A 115 4.67 -11.97 -2.57
CA LYS A 115 4.00 -10.65 -2.55
C LYS A 115 3.65 -10.17 -3.96
N CYS A 116 2.45 -9.60 -4.09
CA CYS A 116 1.97 -8.96 -5.30
C CYS A 116 2.06 -7.43 -5.15
N CYS A 117 2.55 -6.77 -6.20
CA CYS A 117 2.61 -5.31 -6.28
C CYS A 117 1.53 -4.77 -7.20
N TRP A 118 0.80 -3.78 -6.70
CA TRP A 118 -0.31 -3.11 -7.37
C TRP A 118 -0.03 -1.62 -7.42
N ILE A 119 -0.51 -0.92 -8.44
CA ILE A 119 -0.38 0.53 -8.55
C ILE A 119 -1.68 1.18 -9.00
N LYS A 120 -1.86 2.43 -8.57
CA LYS A 120 -2.92 3.31 -9.03
C LYS A 120 -2.35 4.72 -9.16
N GLU A 121 -2.76 5.44 -10.21
CA GLU A 121 -2.48 6.88 -10.31
C GLU A 121 -3.19 7.64 -9.20
N VAL A 122 -2.61 8.77 -8.80
CA VAL A 122 -3.08 9.61 -7.69
C VAL A 122 -3.66 10.90 -8.21
#